data_AF-B4VLU1-F1
#
_entry.id   AF-B4VLU1-F1
#
_cell.length_a   1.000
_cell.length_b   1.000
_cell.length_c   1.000
_cell.angle_alpha   90.00
_cell.angle_beta   90.00
_cell.angle_gamma   90.00
#
_symmetry.space_group_name_H-M   'P 1'
#
loop_
_entity.id
_entity.type
_entity.pdbx_description
1 polymer ?
#
loop_
_entity_poly.entity_id
_entity_poly.type
_entity_poly.pdbx_seq_one_letter_code
_entity_poly.pdbx_strand_id
1 'polypeptide(L)'
;MQRFHTELRKFNDMLGASMRDLQVNHDKVSPHWQDEMRRDYDAQWREFDEMMKRYMNRDGPNYVRFLDEKLRHLSRYLRGR
;
A
#
# COMPACT_ATOMS: atom_id res chain seq x y z
N MET A 1 14.65 -3.39 -14.44
CA MET A 1 13.17 -3.26 -14.49
C MET A 1 12.43 -4.48 -13.93
N GLN A 2 12.67 -5.71 -14.40
CA GLN A 2 11.96 -6.90 -13.87
C GLN A 2 12.15 -7.11 -12.36
N ARG A 3 13.39 -7.02 -11.86
CA ARG A 3 13.68 -7.14 -10.42
C ARG A 3 12.91 -6.09 -9.61
N PHE A 4 12.93 -4.84 -10.03
CA PHE A 4 12.18 -3.77 -9.36
C PHE A 4 10.67 -4.03 -9.37
N HIS A 5 10.10 -4.49 -10.49
CA HIS A 5 8.69 -4.86 -10.57
C HIS A 5 8.32 -5.97 -9.57
N THR A 6 9.14 -7.02 -9.46
CA THR A 6 8.95 -8.10 -8.50
C THR A 6 9.02 -7.59 -7.05
N GLU A 7 10.02 -6.77 -6.73
CA GLU A 7 10.18 -6.22 -5.38
C GLU A 7 9.06 -5.24 -5.03
N LEU A 8 8.56 -4.45 -5.98
CA LEU A 8 7.41 -3.57 -5.76
C LEU A 8 6.13 -4.36 -5.44
N ARG A 9 5.88 -5.48 -6.13
CA ARG A 9 4.75 -6.36 -5.82
C ARG A 9 4.85 -6.91 -4.39
N LYS A 10 6.02 -7.47 -4.03
CA LYS A 10 6.27 -7.97 -2.67
C LYS A 10 6.09 -6.87 -1.62
N PHE A 11 6.60 -5.67 -1.89
CA PHE A 11 6.44 -4.52 -1.01
C PHE A 11 4.96 -4.19 -0.79
N ASN A 12 4.16 -4.11 -1.86
CA ASN A 12 2.72 -3.84 -1.75
C ASN A 12 1.99 -4.92 -0.95
N ASP A 13 2.35 -6.20 -1.16
CA ASP A 13 1.76 -7.32 -0.42
C ASP A 13 2.09 -7.25 1.07
N MET A 14 3.35 -6.99 1.42
CA MET A 14 3.79 -6.83 2.81
C MET A 14 3.14 -5.62 3.46
N LEU A 15 3.07 -4.48 2.75
CA LEU A 15 2.43 -3.27 3.24
C LEU A 15 0.94 -3.48 3.53
N GLY A 16 0.25 -4.19 2.63
CA GLY A 16 -1.16 -4.55 2.82
C GLY A 16 -1.40 -5.53 3.97
N ALA A 17 -0.44 -6.41 4.29
CA ALA A 17 -0.49 -7.24 5.48
C ALA A 17 -0.30 -6.39 6.76
N SER A 18 0.76 -5.58 6.80
CA SER A 18 1.05 -4.70 7.94
C SER A 18 -0.08 -3.72 8.25
N MET A 19 -0.72 -3.15 7.22
CA MET A 19 -1.86 -2.25 7.43
C MET A 19 -3.09 -2.95 8.00
N ARG A 20 -3.36 -4.19 7.59
CA ARG A 20 -4.46 -4.98 8.17
C ARG A 20 -4.19 -5.28 9.64
N ASP A 21 -2.96 -5.67 9.97
CA ASP A 21 -2.57 -5.94 11.35
C ASP A 21 -2.65 -4.69 12.22
N LEU A 22 -2.20 -3.54 11.70
CA LEU A 22 -2.28 -2.26 12.38
C LEU A 22 -3.74 -1.84 12.62
N GLN A 23 -4.62 -1.97 11.61
CA GLN A 23 -6.04 -1.68 11.74
C GLN A 23 -6.70 -2.56 12.80
N VAL A 24 -6.41 -3.87 12.79
CA VAL A 24 -6.95 -4.81 13.78
C VAL A 24 -6.52 -4.43 15.20
N ASN A 25 -5.26 -4.05 15.40
CA ASN A 25 -4.77 -3.65 16.71
C ASN A 25 -5.32 -2.29 17.15
N HIS A 26 -5.43 -1.33 16.23
CA HIS A 26 -6.09 -0.06 16.47
C HIS A 26 -7.54 -0.28 16.93
N ASP A 27 -8.32 -1.10 16.20
CA ASP A 27 -9.73 -1.32 16.50
C ASP A 27 -9.96 -2.09 17.81
N LYS A 28 -8.99 -2.89 18.24
CA LYS A 28 -8.99 -3.54 19.56
C LYS A 28 -8.74 -2.56 20.70
N VAL A 29 -7.76 -1.66 20.56
CA VAL A 29 -7.39 -0.70 21.61
C VAL A 29 -8.38 0.46 21.67
N SER A 30 -8.92 0.84 20.52
CA SER A 30 -9.71 2.05 20.35
C SER A 30 -10.87 2.21 21.36
N PRO A 31 -11.71 1.19 21.63
CA PRO A 31 -12.81 1.32 22.59
C PRO A 31 -12.36 1.55 24.04
N HIS A 32 -11.14 1.14 24.37
CA HIS A 32 -10.58 1.18 25.73
C HIS A 32 -9.72 2.42 25.97
N TRP A 33 -9.42 3.19 24.92
CA TRP A 33 -8.55 4.35 24.99
C TRP A 33 -9.35 5.66 24.92
N GLN A 34 -9.51 6.32 26.07
CA GLN A 34 -10.38 7.49 26.26
C GLN A 34 -9.68 8.68 26.94
N ASP A 35 -8.34 8.73 26.91
CA ASP A 35 -7.60 9.85 27.51
C ASP A 35 -7.51 11.08 26.57
N GLU A 36 -6.93 12.17 27.05
CA GLU A 36 -6.76 13.39 26.25
C GLU A 36 -5.84 13.21 25.02
N MET A 37 -4.90 12.25 25.08
CA MET A 37 -3.97 11.96 23.98
C MET A 37 -4.69 11.31 22.79
N ARG A 38 -5.87 10.74 23.01
CA ARG A 38 -6.71 10.12 21.99
C ARG A 38 -7.03 11.04 20.82
N ARG A 39 -7.34 12.31 21.10
CA ARG A 39 -7.80 13.26 20.07
C ARG A 39 -6.70 13.56 19.05
N ASP A 40 -5.47 13.75 19.52
CA ASP A 40 -4.32 14.01 18.66
C ASP A 40 -3.96 12.78 17.85
N TYR A 41 -4.04 11.60 18.48
CA TYR A 41 -3.87 10.33 17.79
C TYR A 41 -4.90 10.11 16.69
N ASP A 42 -6.19 10.37 16.95
CA ASP A 42 -7.27 10.17 15.96
C ASP A 42 -7.11 11.05 14.72
N ALA A 43 -6.62 12.28 14.91
CA ALA A 43 -6.33 13.17 13.80
C ALA A 43 -5.22 12.59 12.90
N GLN A 44 -4.10 12.16 13.51
CA GLN A 44 -3.00 11.54 12.78
C GLN A 44 -3.40 10.22 12.13
N TRP A 45 -4.17 9.40 12.85
CA TRP A 45 -4.65 8.11 12.39
C TRP A 45 -5.54 8.25 11.15
N ARG A 46 -6.47 9.21 11.14
CA ARG A 46 -7.38 9.43 10.02
C ARG A 46 -6.63 9.83 8.75
N GLU A 47 -5.72 10.80 8.84
CA GLU A 47 -4.93 11.24 7.69
C GLU A 47 -4.06 10.09 7.14
N PHE A 48 -3.44 9.35 8.05
CA PHE A 48 -2.64 8.17 7.70
C PHE A 48 -3.47 7.09 7.02
N ASP A 49 -4.62 6.71 7.59
CA ASP A 49 -5.51 5.67 7.06
C ASP A 49 -6.03 6.03 5.67
N GLU A 50 -6.45 7.29 5.46
CA GLU A 50 -6.88 7.78 4.15
C GLU A 50 -5.75 7.70 3.10
N MET A 51 -4.54 8.14 3.46
CA MET A 51 -3.37 8.06 2.61
C MET A 51 -3.05 6.60 2.24
N MET A 52 -3.07 5.70 3.22
CA MET A 52 -2.75 4.29 3.04
C MET A 52 -3.79 3.58 2.18
N LYS A 53 -5.09 3.83 2.41
CA LYS A 53 -6.18 3.32 1.57
C LYS A 53 -6.04 3.80 0.14
N ARG A 54 -5.72 5.07 -0.08
CA ARG A 54 -5.47 5.61 -1.42
C ARG A 54 -4.30 4.91 -2.10
N TYR A 55 -3.19 4.72 -1.39
CA TYR A 55 -2.03 4.03 -1.95
C TYR A 55 -2.37 2.58 -2.32
N MET A 56 -2.94 1.81 -1.39
CA MET A 56 -3.23 0.40 -1.57
C MET A 56 -4.27 0.14 -2.67
N ASN A 57 -5.32 0.97 -2.75
CA ASN A 57 -6.41 0.73 -3.69
C ASN A 57 -6.16 1.30 -5.08
N ARG A 58 -5.29 2.31 -5.20
CA ARG A 58 -5.11 3.05 -6.45
C ARG A 58 -3.66 3.16 -6.86
N ASP A 59 -2.84 3.83 -6.07
CA ASP A 59 -1.52 4.28 -6.54
C ASP A 59 -0.56 3.08 -6.70
N GLY A 60 -0.47 2.19 -5.71
CA GLY A 60 0.33 0.96 -5.76
C GLY A 60 0.00 0.03 -6.94
N PRO A 61 -1.28 -0.39 -7.11
CA PRO A 61 -1.70 -1.18 -8.26
C PRO A 61 -1.45 -0.52 -9.62
N ASN A 62 -1.63 0.81 -9.71
CA ASN A 62 -1.38 1.55 -10.94
C ASN A 62 0.10 1.53 -11.34
N TYR A 63 1.02 1.68 -10.37
CA TYR A 63 2.45 1.58 -10.65
C TYR A 63 2.85 0.18 -11.13
N VAL A 64 2.29 -0.87 -10.52
CA VAL A 64 2.52 -2.25 -10.97
C VAL A 64 2.05 -2.43 -12.42
N ARG A 65 0.83 -1.96 -12.73
CA ARG A 65 0.26 -2.05 -14.09
C ARG A 65 1.11 -1.30 -15.12
N PHE A 66 1.58 -0.10 -14.77
CA PHE A 66 2.47 0.68 -15.63
C PHE A 66 3.77 -0.08 -15.93
N LEU A 67 4.38 -0.72 -14.93
CA LEU A 67 5.59 -1.52 -15.12
C LEU A 67 5.33 -2.77 -15.98
N ASP A 68 4.19 -3.44 -15.77
CA ASP A 68 3.76 -4.60 -16.57
C ASP A 68 3.63 -4.24 -18.05
N GLU A 69 3.04 -3.08 -18.38
CA GLU A 69 2.95 -2.58 -19.76
C GLU A 69 4.33 -2.29 -20.35
N LYS A 70 5.20 -1.57 -19.62
CA LYS A 70 6.55 -1.24 -20.11
C LYS A 70 7.39 -2.49 -20.34
N LEU A 71 7.33 -3.46 -19.44
CA LEU A 71 8.04 -4.75 -19.60
C LEU A 71 7.53 -5.53 -20.81
N ARG A 72 6.22 -5.53 -21.06
CA ARG A 72 5.61 -6.16 -22.23
C ARG A 72 6.08 -5.51 -23.54
N HIS A 73 6.08 -4.18 -23.62
CA HIS A 73 6.56 -3.44 -24.78
C HIS A 73 8.04 -3.70 -25.06
N LEU A 74 8.88 -3.70 -24.02
CA LEU A 74 10.30 -4.02 -24.14
C LEU A 74 10.53 -5.46 -24.61
N SER A 75 9.79 -6.43 -24.05
CA SER A 75 9.87 -7.83 -24.48
C SER A 75 9.50 -7.99 -25.95
N ARG A 76 8.45 -7.30 -26.40
CA ARG A 76 8.01 -7.30 -27.80
C ARG A 76 9.04 -6.68 -28.73
N TYR A 77 9.59 -5.52 -28.35
CA TYR A 77 10.62 -4.84 -29.12
C TYR A 77 11.88 -5.70 -29.29
N LEU A 78 12.36 -6.32 -28.21
CA LEU A 78 13.59 -7.11 -28.21
C LEU A 78 13.45 -8.48 -28.89
N ARG A 79 12.25 -9.07 -28.91
CA ARG A 79 12.01 -10.44 -29.40
C ARG A 79 11.18 -10.52 -30.67
N GLY A 80 10.72 -9.39 -31.21
CA GLY A 80 9.99 -9.31 -32.47
C GLY A 80 8.63 -10.03 -32.49
N ARG A 81 8.04 -10.35 -31.33
CA ARG A 81 6.67 -10.89 -31.18
C ARG A 81 5.83 -9.96 -30.33
#